data_AF-A0A7S2WF13-F1
#
_entry.id   AF-A0A7S2WF13-F1
#
_cell.length_a   1.000
_cell.length_b   1.000
_cell.length_c   1.000
_cell.angle_alpha   90.00
_cell.angle_beta   90.00
_cell.angle_gamma   90.00
#
_symmetry.space_group_name_H-M   'P 1'
#
loop_
_entity.id
_entity.type
_entity.pdbx_description
1 polymer ?
#
loop_
_entity_poly.entity_id
_entity_poly.type
_entity_poly.pdbx_seq_one_letter_code
_entity_poly.pdbx_strand_id
1 'polypeptide(L)'
;LPAAYQVSIIFNMLLSMTSKWHCYTEALLMQEPDLDYTIIRPGGLRDGPRGDNVKLQASALTPVPPPALVGRKDVADLCVESLGNPLASRRGLSCRWVGELTPGKSQGSVDLGSPTWDLELSKLEGQEQATRPQDPMAAADSKALWYGVATSLVAYPLLALLLNGAKGAILGLAALVGLR
;
A
#
# COMPACT_ATOMS: atom_id res chain seq x y z
N LEU A 1 -1.22 -19.17 26.55
CA LEU A 1 -0.65 -18.01 25.82
C LEU A 1 -1.08 -16.75 26.55
N PRO A 2 -0.17 -15.79 26.82
CA PRO A 2 -0.55 -14.50 27.40
C PRO A 2 -1.63 -13.84 26.54
N ALA A 3 -2.63 -13.17 27.13
CA ALA A 3 -3.74 -12.57 26.40
C ALA A 3 -3.28 -11.64 25.26
N ALA A 4 -2.18 -10.90 25.48
CA ALA A 4 -1.56 -10.04 24.46
C ALA A 4 -1.10 -10.80 23.20
N TYR A 5 -0.69 -12.08 23.33
CA TYR A 5 -0.23 -12.90 22.21
C TYR A 5 -1.39 -13.34 21.31
N GLN A 6 -2.53 -13.70 21.92
CA GLN A 6 -3.72 -14.10 21.17
C GLN A 6 -4.28 -12.91 20.37
N VAL A 7 -4.27 -11.71 20.97
CA VAL A 7 -4.70 -10.48 20.30
C VAL A 7 -3.84 -10.17 19.07
N SER A 8 -2.50 -10.19 19.19
CA SER A 8 -1.60 -9.89 18.07
C SER A 8 -1.70 -10.88 16.90
N ILE A 9 -1.88 -12.17 17.18
CA ILE A 9 -2.09 -13.18 16.13
C ILE A 9 -3.39 -12.92 15.38
N ILE A 10 -4.48 -12.67 16.11
CA ILE A 10 -5.79 -12.40 15.51
C ILE A 10 -5.71 -11.11 14.68
N PHE A 11 -5.09 -10.04 15.17
CA PHE A 11 -4.90 -8.81 14.41
C PHE A 11 -4.10 -9.03 13.12
N ASN A 12 -2.99 -9.77 13.17
CA ASN A 12 -2.20 -10.07 11.97
C ASN A 12 -2.97 -10.93 10.96
N MET A 13 -3.74 -11.92 11.43
CA MET A 13 -4.62 -12.71 10.55
C MET A 13 -5.71 -11.85 9.91
N LEU A 14 -6.34 -10.96 10.68
CA LEU A 14 -7.38 -10.05 10.17
C LEU A 14 -6.83 -9.08 9.12
N LEU A 15 -5.64 -8.49 9.36
CA LEU A 15 -4.98 -7.59 8.41
C LEU A 15 -4.54 -8.31 7.13
N SER A 16 -4.04 -9.55 7.27
CA SER A 16 -3.65 -10.39 6.14
C SER A 16 -4.86 -10.75 5.27
N MET A 17 -5.98 -11.14 5.89
CA MET A 17 -7.21 -11.46 5.16
C MET A 17 -7.79 -10.22 4.47
N THR A 18 -7.79 -9.05 5.10
CA THR A 18 -8.25 -7.80 4.49
C THR A 18 -7.47 -7.48 3.22
N SER A 19 -6.13 -7.57 3.27
CA SER A 19 -5.28 -7.34 2.11
C SER A 19 -5.54 -8.36 0.99
N LYS A 20 -5.73 -9.64 1.33
CA LYS A 20 -6.06 -10.70 0.37
C LYS A 20 -7.39 -10.43 -0.33
N TRP A 21 -8.41 -10.01 0.42
CA TRP A 21 -9.71 -9.64 -0.14
C TRP A 21 -9.62 -8.43 -1.07
N HIS A 22 -8.85 -7.39 -0.73
CA HIS A 22 -8.63 -6.27 -1.64
C HIS A 22 -7.99 -6.72 -2.96
N CYS A 23 -6.92 -7.52 -2.91
CA CYS A 23 -6.29 -8.04 -4.13
C CYS A 23 -7.25 -8.90 -4.95
N TYR A 24 -8.08 -9.72 -4.30
CA TYR A 24 -9.08 -10.55 -4.98
C TYR A 24 -10.17 -9.71 -5.65
N THR A 25 -10.69 -8.69 -4.97
CA THR A 25 -11.68 -7.78 -5.54
C THR A 25 -11.12 -7.01 -6.74
N GLU A 26 -9.91 -6.45 -6.61
CA GLU A 26 -9.26 -5.75 -7.73
C GLU A 26 -9.08 -6.68 -8.94
N ALA A 27 -8.66 -7.90 -8.70
CA ALA A 27 -8.47 -8.91 -9.73
C ALA A 27 -9.76 -9.27 -10.47
N LEU A 28 -10.85 -9.50 -9.72
CA LEU A 28 -12.15 -9.76 -10.31
C LEU A 28 -12.65 -8.58 -11.15
N LEU A 29 -12.51 -7.35 -10.64
CA LEU A 29 -12.90 -6.15 -11.38
C LEU A 29 -12.11 -6.01 -12.69
N MET A 30 -10.80 -6.31 -12.67
CA MET A 30 -9.96 -6.31 -13.85
C MET A 30 -10.28 -7.44 -14.84
N GLN A 31 -11.03 -8.46 -14.41
CA GLN A 31 -11.42 -9.57 -15.27
C GLN A 31 -12.70 -9.29 -16.07
N GLU A 32 -13.56 -8.40 -15.59
CA GLU A 32 -14.83 -8.06 -16.23
C GLU A 32 -14.63 -7.14 -17.43
N PRO A 33 -14.86 -7.62 -18.67
CA PRO A 33 -14.57 -6.85 -19.89
C PRO A 33 -15.56 -5.71 -20.13
N ASP A 34 -16.74 -5.77 -19.52
CA ASP A 34 -17.83 -4.81 -19.73
C ASP A 34 -17.92 -3.75 -18.63
N LEU A 35 -17.10 -3.87 -17.59
CA LEU A 35 -17.07 -2.91 -16.49
C LEU A 35 -16.02 -1.83 -16.75
N ASP A 36 -16.45 -0.57 -16.75
CA ASP A 36 -15.54 0.55 -16.61
C ASP A 36 -15.23 0.77 -15.13
N TYR A 37 -13.96 0.59 -14.75
CA TYR A 37 -13.51 0.68 -13.36
C TYR A 37 -12.32 1.62 -13.22
N THR A 38 -12.23 2.28 -12.07
CA THR A 38 -11.00 2.92 -11.61
C THR A 38 -10.71 2.43 -10.18
N ILE A 39 -9.58 1.77 -10.00
CA ILE A 39 -9.15 1.25 -8.69
C ILE A 39 -8.20 2.27 -8.09
N ILE A 40 -8.57 2.94 -7.00
CA ILE A 40 -7.72 3.92 -6.32
C ILE A 40 -7.07 3.26 -5.10
N ARG A 41 -5.73 3.27 -5.06
CA ARG A 41 -4.89 2.71 -3.99
C ARG A 41 -4.18 3.84 -3.24
N PRO A 42 -4.84 4.44 -2.24
CA PRO A 42 -4.24 5.52 -1.48
C PRO A 42 -3.11 5.00 -0.59
N GLY A 43 -2.16 5.88 -0.33
CA GLY A 43 -1.27 5.73 0.83
C GLY A 43 -2.01 5.78 2.17
N GLY A 44 -1.27 5.84 3.27
CA GLY A 44 -1.77 6.12 4.60
C GLY A 44 -2.56 7.43 4.65
N LEU A 45 -3.83 7.31 5.00
CA LEU A 45 -4.77 8.42 5.03
C LEU A 45 -4.43 9.39 6.17
N ARG A 46 -4.51 10.68 5.87
CA ARG A 46 -4.36 11.78 6.82
C ARG A 46 -5.61 12.66 6.82
N ASP A 47 -5.89 13.21 7.99
CA ASP A 47 -6.88 14.26 8.15
C ASP A 47 -6.20 15.62 8.04
N GLY A 48 -6.93 16.61 7.52
CA GLY A 48 -6.43 17.97 7.28
C GLY A 48 -5.98 18.22 5.83
N PRO A 49 -5.82 19.50 5.46
CA PRO A 49 -5.36 19.89 4.14
C PRO A 49 -3.86 19.57 3.97
N ARG A 50 -3.44 19.39 2.73
CA ARG A 50 -2.01 19.35 2.39
C ARG A 50 -1.38 20.74 2.55
N GLY A 51 -0.09 20.81 2.86
CA GLY A 51 0.65 22.07 2.89
C GLY A 51 0.93 22.60 1.48
N ASP A 52 1.25 23.89 1.37
CA ASP A 52 1.48 24.56 0.07
C ASP A 52 2.62 23.97 -0.75
N ASN A 53 3.64 23.42 -0.07
CA ASN A 53 4.80 22.77 -0.68
C ASN A 53 4.59 21.27 -0.98
N VAL A 54 3.35 20.79 -0.85
CA VAL A 54 2.98 19.39 -1.07
C VAL A 54 2.14 19.28 -2.34
N LYS A 55 2.59 18.41 -3.24
CA LYS A 55 1.90 18.10 -4.50
C LYS A 55 1.26 16.71 -4.48
N LEU A 56 0.40 16.46 -5.45
CA LEU A 56 -0.28 15.20 -5.68
C LEU A 56 0.50 14.34 -6.66
N GLN A 57 0.57 13.05 -6.40
CA GLN A 57 1.16 12.09 -7.33
C GLN A 57 0.21 10.92 -7.53
N ALA A 58 -0.06 10.58 -8.79
CA ALA A 58 -0.74 9.36 -9.19
C ALA A 58 0.20 8.53 -10.06
N SER A 59 0.14 7.22 -9.89
CA SER A 59 0.91 6.30 -10.72
C SER A 59 0.05 5.10 -11.09
N ALA A 60 0.12 4.70 -12.36
CA ALA A 60 -0.42 3.42 -12.79
C ALA A 60 0.36 2.24 -12.18
N LEU A 61 1.59 2.47 -11.70
CA LEU A 61 2.45 1.42 -11.13
C LEU A 61 2.05 1.04 -9.70
N THR A 62 2.29 -0.23 -9.35
CA THR A 62 2.25 -0.75 -7.97
C THR A 62 3.58 -1.38 -7.59
N PRO A 63 4.08 -1.23 -6.34
CA PRO A 63 3.52 -0.49 -5.20
C PRO A 63 4.10 0.94 -5.02
N VAL A 64 3.35 1.82 -4.33
CA VAL A 64 3.84 3.16 -3.94
C VAL A 64 4.96 3.02 -2.91
N PRO A 65 6.13 3.66 -3.12
CA PRO A 65 7.21 3.57 -2.15
C PRO A 65 6.84 4.27 -0.84
N PRO A 66 7.09 3.65 0.33
CA PRO A 66 6.89 4.28 1.63
C PRO A 66 7.94 5.39 1.87
N PRO A 67 7.62 6.47 2.61
CA PRO A 67 6.29 6.80 3.12
C PRO A 67 5.33 7.15 1.96
N ALA A 68 4.08 6.75 2.11
CA ALA A 68 3.01 7.08 1.17
C ALA A 68 1.86 7.60 1.99
N LEU A 69 1.84 8.90 2.30
CA LEU A 69 0.73 9.57 2.97
C LEU A 69 -0.10 10.38 1.96
N VAL A 70 -1.40 10.52 2.21
CA VAL A 70 -2.32 11.35 1.41
C VAL A 70 -3.51 11.80 2.24
N GLY A 71 -4.04 12.99 1.96
CA GLY A 71 -5.21 13.54 2.64
C GLY A 71 -6.51 12.89 2.15
N ARG A 72 -7.46 12.63 3.05
CA ARG A 72 -8.77 12.06 2.68
C ARG A 72 -9.51 12.92 1.65
N LYS A 73 -9.41 14.24 1.79
CA LYS A 73 -10.00 15.20 0.84
C LYS A 73 -9.39 15.03 -0.54
N ASP A 74 -8.07 14.98 -0.66
CA ASP A 74 -7.43 14.78 -1.96
C ASP A 74 -7.80 13.42 -2.57
N VAL A 75 -7.95 12.35 -1.78
CA VAL A 75 -8.43 11.06 -2.29
C VAL A 75 -9.86 11.15 -2.81
N ALA A 76 -10.75 11.84 -2.09
CA ALA A 76 -12.12 12.07 -2.55
C ALA A 76 -12.15 12.91 -3.84
N ASP A 77 -11.33 13.95 -3.91
CA ASP A 77 -11.19 14.79 -5.10
C ASP A 77 -10.67 13.93 -6.28
N LEU A 78 -9.73 13.00 -6.06
CA LEU A 78 -9.28 12.06 -7.10
C LEU A 78 -10.41 11.13 -7.58
N CYS A 79 -11.24 10.62 -6.67
CA CYS A 79 -12.38 9.80 -7.05
C CYS A 79 -13.30 10.57 -7.99
N VAL A 80 -13.61 11.82 -7.67
CA VAL A 80 -14.45 12.69 -8.50
C VAL A 80 -13.81 12.97 -9.85
N GLU A 81 -12.53 13.36 -9.87
CA GLU A 81 -11.79 13.67 -11.10
C GLU A 81 -11.56 12.44 -12.00
N SER A 82 -11.62 11.23 -11.43
CA SER A 82 -11.55 9.99 -12.19
C SER A 82 -12.88 9.65 -12.88
N LEU A 83 -14.02 10.17 -12.39
CA LEU A 83 -15.32 9.89 -12.99
C LEU A 83 -15.40 10.54 -14.38
N GLY A 84 -15.56 9.69 -15.40
CA GLY A 84 -15.66 10.15 -16.79
C GLY A 84 -14.33 10.56 -17.41
N ASN A 85 -13.21 10.37 -16.73
CA ASN A 85 -11.88 10.61 -17.30
C ASN A 85 -11.38 9.34 -18.02
N PRO A 86 -11.23 9.35 -19.36
CA PRO A 86 -10.78 8.17 -20.10
C PRO A 86 -9.37 7.68 -19.70
N LEU A 87 -8.52 8.56 -19.18
CA LEU A 87 -7.16 8.20 -18.74
C LEU A 87 -7.15 7.42 -17.41
N ALA A 88 -8.24 7.51 -16.64
CA ALA A 88 -8.47 6.76 -15.41
C ALA A 88 -9.30 5.49 -15.64
N SER A 89 -9.92 5.34 -16.81
CA SER A 89 -10.77 4.21 -17.18
C SER A 89 -9.97 2.89 -17.22
N ARG A 90 -10.59 1.85 -16.69
CA ARG A 90 -10.07 0.47 -16.58
C ARG A 90 -8.65 0.39 -16.01
N ARG A 91 -8.34 1.24 -15.02
CA ARG A 91 -6.98 1.42 -14.51
C ARG A 91 -6.91 1.37 -12.98
N GLY A 92 -5.80 0.86 -12.48
CA GLY A 92 -5.42 1.00 -11.07
C GLY A 92 -4.49 2.21 -10.90
N LEU A 93 -4.86 3.11 -10.01
CA LEU A 93 -4.12 4.34 -9.69
C LEU A 93 -3.68 4.29 -8.25
N SER A 94 -2.38 4.29 -8.01
CA SER A 94 -1.87 4.49 -6.67
C SER A 94 -1.60 5.97 -6.43
N CYS A 95 -2.06 6.51 -5.30
CA CYS A 95 -2.00 7.95 -5.06
C CYS A 95 -1.33 8.31 -3.72
N ARG A 96 -0.54 9.39 -3.75
CA ARG A 96 0.14 9.93 -2.58
C ARG A 96 0.44 11.41 -2.69
N TRP A 97 0.76 12.03 -1.57
CA TRP A 97 1.43 13.33 -1.53
C TRP A 97 2.91 13.22 -1.92
N VAL A 98 3.49 14.26 -2.48
CA VAL A 98 4.94 14.38 -2.66
C VAL A 98 5.44 15.76 -2.26
N GLY A 99 6.66 15.81 -1.73
CA GLY A 99 7.26 17.02 -1.18
C GLY A 99 7.44 16.97 0.34
N GLU A 100 7.62 18.14 0.94
CA GLU A 100 7.88 18.26 2.38
C GLU A 100 6.56 18.33 3.17
N LEU A 101 6.25 17.25 3.88
CA LEU A 101 5.01 17.10 4.64
C LEU A 101 5.04 17.85 5.97
N THR A 102 6.20 17.80 6.62
CA THR A 102 6.56 18.53 7.84
C THR A 102 8.04 18.87 7.75
N PRO A 103 8.54 19.91 8.44
CA PRO A 103 9.96 20.26 8.45
C PRO A 103 10.85 19.03 8.65
N GLY A 104 11.67 18.71 7.65
CA GLY A 104 12.59 17.55 7.68
C GLY A 104 11.98 16.18 7.39
N LYS A 105 10.70 16.08 7.01
CA LYS A 105 10.08 14.83 6.51
C LYS A 105 9.53 15.02 5.11
N SER A 106 10.33 14.65 4.12
CA SER A 106 9.92 14.64 2.72
C SER A 106 9.42 13.27 2.27
N GLN A 107 8.51 13.29 1.31
CA GLN A 107 7.96 12.12 0.65
C GLN A 107 8.19 12.25 -0.86
N GLY A 108 9.21 11.58 -1.40
CA GLY A 108 9.57 11.72 -2.81
C GLY A 108 10.03 13.14 -3.20
N SER A 109 10.17 13.37 -4.51
CA SER A 109 10.49 14.70 -5.06
C SER A 109 9.22 15.45 -5.43
N VAL A 110 9.19 16.75 -5.14
CA VAL A 110 8.12 17.70 -5.54
C VAL A 110 7.98 17.77 -7.07
N ASP A 111 9.05 17.51 -7.81
CA ASP A 111 9.04 17.59 -9.28
C ASP A 111 8.23 16.47 -9.92
N LEU A 112 8.01 15.38 -9.18
CA LEU A 112 7.25 14.23 -9.65
C LEU A 112 5.74 14.43 -9.52
N GLY A 113 5.29 15.41 -8.73
CA GLY A 113 3.86 15.65 -8.49
C GLY A 113 3.29 16.85 -9.23
N SER A 114 1.97 16.94 -9.22
CA SER A 114 1.17 18.04 -9.77
C SER A 114 0.34 18.73 -8.67
N PRO A 115 -0.02 20.02 -8.85
CA PRO A 115 -0.88 20.71 -7.91
C PRO A 115 -2.35 20.26 -7.98
N THR A 116 -2.80 19.66 -9.08
CA THR A 116 -4.18 19.18 -9.25
C THR A 116 -4.18 17.75 -9.79
N TRP A 117 -5.28 17.02 -9.56
CA TRP A 117 -5.42 15.67 -10.11
C TRP A 117 -5.57 15.67 -11.62
N ASP A 118 -6.25 16.65 -12.22
CA ASP A 118 -6.34 16.78 -13.67
C ASP A 118 -4.96 16.81 -14.35
N LEU A 119 -4.05 17.64 -13.84
CA LEU A 119 -2.66 17.71 -14.31
C LEU A 119 -1.84 16.45 -14.02
N GLU A 120 -2.25 15.65 -13.05
CA GLU A 120 -1.58 14.40 -12.73
C GLU A 120 -2.11 13.25 -13.59
N LEU A 121 -3.41 13.22 -13.87
CA LEU A 121 -4.05 12.24 -14.73
C LEU A 121 -3.62 12.40 -16.19
N SER A 122 -3.39 13.63 -16.65
CA SER A 122 -2.84 13.89 -17.98
C SER A 122 -1.43 13.30 -18.19
N LYS A 123 -0.61 13.20 -17.13
CA LYS A 123 0.69 12.51 -17.20
C LYS A 123 0.59 11.00 -17.42
N LEU A 124 -0.61 10.43 -17.24
CA LEU A 124 -0.87 9.01 -17.50
C LEU A 124 -1.16 8.74 -18.97
N GLU A 125 -1.25 9.78 -19.81
CA GLU A 125 -1.31 9.64 -21.25
C GLU A 125 -0.01 9.00 -21.76
N GLY A 126 -0.13 7.89 -22.48
CA GLY A 126 1.01 7.11 -22.97
C GLY A 126 1.66 6.17 -21.94
N GLN A 127 1.24 6.17 -20.67
CA GLN A 127 1.63 5.10 -19.74
C GLN A 127 0.83 3.83 -20.07
N GLU A 128 1.51 2.70 -20.27
CA GLU A 128 0.84 1.40 -20.40
C GLU A 128 0.01 1.11 -19.14
N GLN A 129 -1.21 0.58 -19.33
CA GLN A 129 -1.99 0.06 -18.22
C GLN A 129 -1.13 -0.96 -17.47
N ALA A 130 -1.10 -0.87 -16.13
CA ALA A 130 -0.42 -1.86 -15.30
C ALA A 130 -0.85 -3.26 -15.77
N THR A 131 0.14 -4.05 -16.16
CA THR A 131 -0.06 -5.34 -16.81
C THR A 131 -1.00 -6.18 -15.95
N ARG A 132 -2.11 -6.61 -16.55
CA ARG A 132 -3.09 -7.51 -15.91
C ARG A 132 -2.33 -8.71 -15.34
N PRO A 133 -2.32 -8.94 -14.02
CA PRO A 133 -1.72 -10.14 -13.47
C PRO A 133 -2.40 -11.36 -14.11
N GLN A 134 -1.62 -12.22 -14.78
CA GLN A 134 -2.16 -13.43 -15.41
C GLN A 134 -2.78 -14.38 -14.37
N ASP A 135 -2.22 -14.38 -13.16
CA ASP A 135 -2.80 -15.02 -11.98
C ASP A 135 -2.78 -14.05 -10.78
N PRO A 136 -3.88 -13.35 -10.53
CA PRO A 136 -3.97 -12.42 -9.41
C PRO A 136 -3.90 -13.11 -8.04
N MET A 137 -4.25 -14.41 -7.98
CA MET A 137 -4.25 -15.18 -6.74
C MET A 137 -2.82 -15.58 -6.37
N ALA A 138 -2.00 -16.00 -7.34
CA ALA A 138 -0.57 -16.22 -7.13
C ALA A 138 0.19 -14.95 -6.72
N ALA A 139 -0.18 -13.79 -7.29
CA ALA A 139 0.40 -12.51 -6.92
C ALA A 139 0.00 -12.05 -5.50
N ALA A 140 -1.24 -12.31 -5.08
CA ALA A 140 -1.71 -12.02 -3.72
C ALA A 140 -1.10 -12.98 -2.68
N ASP A 141 -1.04 -14.27 -2.98
CA ASP A 141 -0.50 -15.29 -2.08
C ASP A 141 1.01 -15.12 -1.87
N SER A 142 1.77 -14.75 -2.91
CA SER A 142 3.21 -14.45 -2.74
C SER A 142 3.46 -13.25 -1.83
N LYS A 143 2.68 -12.17 -1.96
CA LYS A 143 2.77 -11.00 -1.07
C LYS A 143 2.38 -11.36 0.36
N ALA A 144 1.30 -12.10 0.56
CA ALA A 144 0.86 -12.56 1.88
C ALA A 144 1.92 -13.43 2.57
N LEU A 145 2.58 -14.31 1.81
CA LEU A 145 3.70 -15.14 2.29
C LEU A 145 4.85 -14.25 2.79
N TRP A 146 5.25 -13.24 2.01
CA TRP A 146 6.33 -12.32 2.39
C TRP A 146 5.99 -11.46 3.61
N TYR A 147 4.75 -10.99 3.74
CA TYR A 147 4.30 -10.29 4.95
C TYR A 147 4.28 -11.22 6.16
N GLY A 148 3.86 -12.49 6.00
CA GLY A 148 3.94 -13.50 7.05
C GLY A 148 5.37 -13.76 7.50
N VAL A 149 6.32 -13.87 6.56
CA VAL A 149 7.75 -14.06 6.84
C VAL A 149 8.39 -12.82 7.48
N ALA A 150 8.09 -11.62 6.98
CA ALA A 150 8.64 -10.38 7.52
C ALA A 150 8.13 -10.07 8.94
N THR A 151 6.82 -10.24 9.18
CA THR A 151 6.24 -10.07 10.52
C THR A 151 6.80 -11.11 11.49
N SER A 152 6.98 -12.35 11.06
CA SER A 152 7.59 -13.36 11.93
C SER A 152 9.08 -13.09 12.20
N LEU A 153 9.86 -12.69 11.19
CA LEU A 153 11.28 -12.37 11.36
C LEU A 153 11.56 -11.12 12.19
N VAL A 154 10.64 -10.16 12.27
CA VAL A 154 10.86 -8.92 13.02
C VAL A 154 10.15 -8.96 14.37
N ALA A 155 8.88 -9.36 14.42
CA ALA A 155 8.10 -9.31 15.65
C ALA A 155 8.55 -10.36 16.66
N TYR A 156 8.89 -11.58 16.24
CA TYR A 156 9.31 -12.63 17.17
C TYR A 156 10.66 -12.36 17.85
N PRO A 157 11.75 -11.98 17.16
CA PRO A 157 13.01 -11.70 17.84
C PRO A 157 12.98 -10.42 18.67
N LEU A 158 12.23 -9.38 18.26
CA LEU A 158 12.11 -8.13 19.03
C LEU A 158 11.30 -8.36 20.32
N LEU A 159 10.27 -9.21 20.26
CA LEU A 159 9.52 -9.65 21.43
C LEU A 159 10.34 -10.60 22.33
N ALA A 160 11.13 -11.51 21.74
CA ALA A 160 12.02 -12.38 22.49
C ALA A 160 13.15 -11.60 23.19
N LEU A 161 13.63 -10.52 22.57
CA LEU A 161 14.55 -9.55 23.18
C LEU A 161 13.90 -8.84 24.37
N LEU A 162 12.64 -8.42 24.25
CA LEU A 162 11.89 -7.73 25.32
C LEU A 162 11.58 -8.65 26.52
N LEU A 163 11.33 -9.94 26.28
CA LEU A 163 10.94 -10.87 27.33
C LEU A 163 12.13 -11.55 28.04
N ASN A 164 13.25 -11.80 27.35
CA ASN A 164 14.37 -12.58 27.88
C ASN A 164 15.74 -11.88 27.70
N GLY A 165 15.75 -10.60 27.30
CA GLY A 165 16.98 -9.90 26.95
C GLY A 165 17.67 -10.51 25.72
N ALA A 166 18.97 -10.22 25.55
CA ALA A 166 19.75 -10.66 24.38
C ALA A 166 19.72 -12.18 24.14
N LYS A 167 19.57 -12.99 25.19
CA LYS A 167 19.50 -14.46 25.07
C LYS A 167 18.22 -14.94 24.38
N GLY A 168 17.11 -14.23 24.53
CA GLY A 168 15.85 -14.58 23.88
C GLY A 168 15.87 -14.35 22.37
N ALA A 169 16.49 -13.26 21.91
CA ALA A 169 16.58 -12.95 20.49
C ALA A 169 17.40 -13.99 19.70
N ILE A 170 18.49 -14.52 20.30
CA ILE A 170 19.34 -15.55 19.67
C ILE A 170 18.57 -16.87 19.52
N LEU A 171 17.81 -17.28 20.54
CA LEU A 171 16.95 -18.48 20.48
C LEU A 171 15.81 -18.33 19.46
N GLY A 172 15.19 -17.14 19.39
CA GLY A 172 14.14 -16.84 18.40
C GLY A 172 14.64 -16.89 16.96
N LEU A 173 15.83 -16.36 16.69
CA LEU A 173 16.48 -16.44 15.37
C LEU A 173 16.92 -17.87 15.04
N ALA A 174 17.46 -18.63 16.00
CA ALA A 174 17.88 -20.01 15.78
C ALA A 174 16.71 -20.96 15.45
N ALA A 175 15.55 -20.79 16.11
CA ALA A 175 14.35 -21.57 15.80
C ALA A 175 13.81 -21.28 14.39
N LEU A 176 13.98 -20.05 13.90
CA LEU A 176 13.55 -19.62 12.57
C LEU A 176 14.47 -20.15 11.45
N VAL A 177 15.75 -20.36 11.74
CA VAL A 177 16.73 -20.95 10.80
C VAL A 177 16.65 -22.49 10.78
N GLY A 178 16.29 -23.12 11.89
CA GLY A 178 16.17 -24.59 11.99
C GLY A 178 14.89 -25.20 11.42
N LEU A 179 13.94 -24.38 10.94
CA LEU A 179 12.65 -24.79 10.36
C LEU A 179 12.65 -24.83 8.82
N ARG A 180 13.84 -24.77 8.19
CA ARG A 180 14.02 -25.03 6.75
C ARG A 180 14.09 -26.52 6.43
#